data_AF-A0A9R0QGG7-F1
#
_entry.id   AF-A0A9R0QGG7-F1
#
_cell.length_a   1.000
_cell.length_b   1.000
_cell.length_c   1.000
_cell.angle_alpha   90.00
_cell.angle_beta   90.00
_cell.angle_gamma   90.00
#
_symmetry.space_group_name_H-M   'P 1'
#
loop_
_entity.id
_entity.type
_entity.pdbx_description
1 polymer ?
#
loop_
_entity_poly.entity_id
_entity_poly.type
_entity_poly.pdbx_seq_one_letter_code
_entity_poly.pdbx_strand_id
1 'polypeptide(L)'
;MLWRFLSLLEILTVFQIFLIAYRILFTVPMTVASAERSFSKLKLLKNYLRSTMSQERLNGLATLCIEKDKLDEINVDAIIDDFASRSVRRISKF
;
A
#
# COMPACT_ATOMS: atom_id res chain seq x y z
N MET A 1 -25.36 -13.62 44.28
CA MET A 1 -24.22 -14.17 43.50
C MET A 1 -24.38 -13.89 42.01
N LEU A 2 -25.53 -14.20 41.41
CA LEU A 2 -25.84 -13.99 39.98
C LEU A 2 -25.75 -12.53 39.50
N TRP A 3 -26.25 -11.58 40.30
CA TRP A 3 -26.20 -10.15 39.99
C TRP A 3 -24.78 -9.61 39.85
N ARG A 4 -23.86 -10.07 40.71
CA ARG A 4 -22.45 -9.66 40.66
C ARG A 4 -21.75 -10.23 39.42
N PHE A 5 -22.19 -11.38 38.94
CA PHE A 5 -21.70 -11.99 37.71
C PHE A 5 -22.20 -11.26 36.46
N LEU A 6 -23.47 -10.87 36.44
CA LEU A 6 -24.05 -10.05 35.36
C LEU A 6 -23.35 -8.70 35.24
N SER A 7 -23.12 -8.00 36.36
CA SER A 7 -22.39 -6.72 36.34
C SER A 7 -20.94 -6.85 35.86
N LEU A 8 -20.25 -7.96 36.16
CA LEU A 8 -18.90 -8.20 35.66
C LEU A 8 -18.88 -8.48 34.15
N LEU A 9 -19.89 -9.16 33.62
CA LEU A 9 -20.02 -9.42 32.19
C LEU A 9 -20.26 -8.13 31.40
N GLU A 10 -21.10 -7.22 31.91
CA GLU A 10 -21.32 -5.89 31.30
C GLU A 10 -20.06 -5.03 31.28
N ILE A 11 -19.24 -5.08 32.34
CA ILE A 11 -17.99 -4.30 32.39
C ILE A 11 -16.99 -4.82 31.35
N LEU A 12 -16.89 -6.14 31.17
CA LEU A 12 -16.00 -6.76 30.19
C LEU A 12 -16.43 -6.45 28.75
N THR A 13 -17.74 -6.45 28.46
CA THR A 13 -18.23 -6.11 27.12
C THR A 13 -18.02 -4.65 26.79
N VAL A 14 -18.27 -3.74 27.73
CA VAL A 14 -18.01 -2.29 27.57
C VAL A 14 -16.53 -2.02 27.31
N PHE A 15 -15.64 -2.69 28.06
CA PHE A 15 -14.19 -2.57 27.86
C PHE A 15 -13.75 -3.00 26.46
N GLN A 16 -14.26 -4.14 25.97
CA GLN A 16 -13.93 -4.65 24.64
C GLN A 16 -14.41 -3.72 23.51
N ILE A 17 -15.61 -3.15 23.64
CA ILE A 17 -16.16 -2.18 22.68
C ILE A 17 -15.29 -0.90 22.66
N PHE A 18 -14.87 -0.43 23.82
CA PHE A 18 -14.03 0.75 23.94
C PHE A 18 -12.65 0.54 23.28
N LEU A 19 -12.04 -0.62 23.48
CA LEU A 19 -10.77 -0.98 22.83
C LEU A 19 -10.89 -1.01 21.29
N ILE A 20 -11.99 -1.54 20.75
CA ILE A 20 -12.22 -1.57 19.31
C ILE A 20 -12.42 -0.15 18.76
N ALA A 21 -13.23 0.67 19.43
CA ALA A 21 -13.45 2.06 19.06
C ALA A 21 -12.13 2.86 19.06
N TYR A 22 -11.30 2.68 20.09
CA TYR A 22 -9.98 3.30 20.18
C TYR A 22 -9.05 2.84 19.06
N ARG A 23 -9.02 1.54 18.75
CA ARG A 23 -8.23 1.01 17.62
C ARG A 23 -8.63 1.65 16.29
N ILE A 24 -9.93 1.77 16.03
CA ILE A 24 -10.44 2.41 14.81
C ILE A 24 -10.06 3.90 14.79
N LEU A 25 -10.28 4.60 15.90
CA LEU A 25 -9.94 6.02 16.03
C LEU A 25 -8.46 6.30 15.76
N PHE A 26 -7.55 5.42 16.15
CA PHE A 26 -6.12 5.57 15.90
C PHE A 26 -5.66 5.05 14.53
N THR A 27 -6.29 4.01 13.98
CA THR A 27 -5.93 3.49 12.65
C THR A 27 -6.40 4.40 11.52
N VAL A 28 -7.56 5.06 11.66
CA VAL A 28 -8.07 5.98 10.63
C VAL A 28 -7.08 7.11 10.30
N PRO A 29 -6.61 7.95 11.25
CA PRO A 29 -5.67 9.03 10.94
C PRO A 29 -4.30 8.50 10.49
N MET A 30 -3.85 7.36 11.02
CA MET A 30 -2.58 6.74 10.63
C MET A 30 -2.59 6.22 9.19
N THR A 31 -3.68 5.58 8.79
CA THR A 31 -3.88 5.10 7.41
C THR A 31 -4.11 6.25 6.43
N VAL A 32 -4.88 7.27 6.82
CA VAL A 32 -5.10 8.48 6.00
C VAL A 32 -3.79 9.21 5.76
N ALA A 33 -2.97 9.47 6.79
CA ALA A 33 -1.68 10.13 6.62
C ALA A 33 -0.73 9.33 5.71
N SER A 34 -0.72 8.00 5.82
CA SER A 34 0.07 7.12 4.95
C SER A 34 -0.41 7.15 3.49
N ALA A 35 -1.74 7.12 3.28
CA ALA A 35 -2.34 7.24 1.97
C ALA A 35 -2.06 8.61 1.34
N GLU A 36 -2.24 9.71 2.08
CA GLU A 36 -1.94 11.07 1.63
C GLU A 36 -0.48 11.22 1.23
N ARG A 37 0.46 10.68 2.03
CA ARG A 37 1.89 10.69 1.70
C ARG A 37 2.17 9.94 0.40
N SER A 38 1.52 8.78 0.21
CA SER A 38 1.64 7.98 -1.01
C SER A 38 1.06 8.71 -2.22
N PHE A 39 -0.13 9.27 -2.12
CA PHE A 39 -0.76 10.07 -3.18
C PHE A 39 0.01 11.35 -3.52
N SER A 40 0.64 11.99 -2.54
CA SER A 40 1.51 13.15 -2.77
C SER A 40 2.71 12.80 -3.64
N LYS A 41 3.38 11.67 -3.36
CA LYS A 41 4.47 11.14 -4.20
C LYS A 41 3.97 10.79 -5.61
N LEU A 42 2.80 10.16 -5.73
CA LEU A 42 2.19 9.88 -7.04
C LEU A 42 1.86 11.15 -7.83
N LYS A 43 1.40 12.20 -7.15
CA LYS A 43 1.11 13.50 -7.78
C LYS A 43 2.39 14.16 -8.33
N LEU A 44 3.50 14.08 -7.58
CA LEU A 44 4.82 14.52 -8.06
C LEU A 44 5.28 13.71 -9.28
N LEU A 45 5.18 12.38 -9.22
CA LEU A 45 5.54 11.49 -10.32
C LEU A 45 4.70 11.77 -11.58
N LYS A 46 3.38 11.93 -11.42
CA LYS A 46 2.45 12.28 -12.49
C LYS A 46 2.77 13.64 -13.10
N ASN A 47 3.19 14.61 -12.30
CA ASN A 47 3.57 15.93 -12.80
C ASN A 47 4.90 15.91 -13.55
N TYR A 48 5.87 15.13 -13.06
CA TYR A 48 7.18 14.95 -13.70
C TYR A 48 7.08 14.22 -15.05
N LEU A 49 6.24 13.19 -15.14
CA LEU A 49 6.07 12.35 -16.34
C LEU A 49 4.92 12.80 -17.25
N ARG A 50 4.32 13.98 -16.99
CA ARG A 50 3.05 14.43 -17.57
C ARG A 50 3.03 14.50 -19.10
N SER A 51 4.19 14.70 -19.74
CA SER A 51 4.30 14.76 -21.20
C SER A 51 4.29 13.40 -21.91
N THR A 52 4.42 12.28 -21.18
CA THR A 52 4.85 11.01 -21.81
C THR A 52 4.06 9.75 -21.37
N MET A 53 2.98 9.89 -20.59
CA MET A 53 2.42 8.75 -19.85
C MET A 53 0.93 8.44 -20.13
N SER A 54 0.64 7.19 -20.49
CA SER A 54 -0.73 6.63 -20.54
C SER A 54 -1.21 6.19 -19.15
N GLN A 55 -2.53 6.10 -18.95
CA GLN A 55 -3.14 5.73 -17.67
C GLN A 55 -2.70 4.34 -17.17
N GLU A 56 -2.52 3.38 -18.09
CA GLU A 56 -2.07 2.03 -17.72
C GLU A 56 -0.65 2.01 -17.14
N ARG A 57 0.29 2.73 -17.77
CA ARG A 57 1.66 2.85 -17.21
C ARG A 57 1.62 3.55 -15.85
N LEU A 58 0.72 4.53 -15.67
CA LEU A 58 0.61 5.30 -14.42
C LEU A 58 0.11 4.43 -13.27
N ASN A 59 -0.87 3.57 -13.53
CA ASN A 59 -1.34 2.60 -12.53
C ASN A 59 -0.23 1.62 -12.14
N GLY A 60 0.56 1.12 -13.11
CA GLY A 60 1.72 0.27 -12.84
C GLY A 60 2.78 0.95 -11.97
N LEU A 61 3.16 2.20 -12.28
CA LEU A 61 4.09 2.96 -11.44
C LEU A 61 3.52 3.28 -10.06
N ALA A 62 2.20 3.48 -9.96
CA ALA A 62 1.56 3.72 -8.67
C ALA A 62 1.65 2.51 -7.74
N THR A 63 1.39 1.32 -8.28
CA THR A 63 1.56 0.06 -7.55
C THR A 63 3.01 -0.12 -7.09
N LEU A 64 3.99 0.15 -7.96
CA LEU A 64 5.41 0.07 -7.61
C LEU A 64 5.82 1.09 -6.52
N CYS A 65 5.21 2.28 -6.50
CA CYS A 65 5.46 3.28 -5.46
C CYS A 65 4.87 2.90 -4.10
N ILE A 66 3.70 2.24 -4.10
CA ILE A 66 3.03 1.77 -2.88
C ILE A 66 3.78 0.56 -2.31
N GLU A 67 4.20 -0.36 -3.18
CA GLU A 67 4.92 -1.59 -2.82
C GLU A 67 6.45 -1.40 -2.87
N LYS A 68 6.93 -0.16 -2.74
CA LYS A 68 8.37 0.16 -2.88
C LYS A 68 9.24 -0.61 -1.88
N ASP A 69 8.75 -0.81 -0.66
CA ASP A 69 9.49 -1.54 0.37
C ASP A 69 9.75 -2.99 -0.03
N LYS A 70 8.79 -3.63 -0.72
CA LYS A 70 8.96 -4.98 -1.28
C LYS A 70 9.79 -4.95 -2.55
N LEU A 71 9.69 -3.89 -3.34
CA LEU A 71 10.49 -3.72 -4.55
C LEU A 71 11.99 -3.59 -4.24
N ASP A 72 12.34 -2.97 -3.11
CA ASP A 72 13.73 -2.84 -2.66
C ASP A 72 14.35 -4.19 -2.25
N GLU A 73 13.53 -5.21 -1.93
CA GLU A 73 13.97 -6.61 -1.69
C GLU A 73 14.12 -7.41 -3.00
N ILE A 74 13.48 -6.96 -4.08
CA ILE A 74 13.53 -7.62 -5.38
C ILE A 74 14.83 -7.23 -6.11
N ASN A 75 15.53 -8.22 -6.66
CA ASN A 75 16.73 -7.99 -7.46
C ASN A 75 16.37 -7.37 -8.82
N VAL A 76 16.46 -6.04 -8.91
CA VAL A 76 16.15 -5.27 -10.11
C VAL A 76 17.09 -5.63 -11.27
N ASP A 77 18.35 -5.97 -10.99
CA ASP A 77 19.33 -6.33 -12.03
C ASP A 77 18.94 -7.60 -12.76
N ALA A 78 18.39 -8.59 -12.05
CA ALA A 78 17.88 -9.82 -12.66
C ALA A 78 16.67 -9.56 -13.57
N ILE A 79 15.81 -8.60 -13.23
CA ILE A 79 14.66 -8.19 -14.05
C ILE A 79 15.15 -7.46 -15.31
N ILE A 80 16.14 -6.58 -15.17
CA ILE A 80 16.74 -5.87 -16.30
C ILE A 80 17.39 -6.86 -17.27
N ASP A 81 18.11 -7.86 -16.76
CA ASP A 81 18.76 -8.87 -17.58
C ASP A 81 17.74 -9.78 -18.30
N ASP A 82 16.67 -10.23 -17.62
CA ASP A 82 15.57 -10.98 -18.27
C ASP A 82 14.90 -10.13 -19.37
N PHE A 83 14.61 -8.86 -19.08
CA PHE A 83 14.02 -7.95 -20.06
C PHE A 83 14.95 -7.72 -21.26
N ALA A 84 16.25 -7.53 -21.02
CA ALA A 84 17.25 -7.39 -22.05
C ALA A 84 17.32 -8.65 -22.93
N SER A 85 17.37 -9.84 -22.32
CA SER A 85 17.40 -11.13 -23.03
C SER A 85 16.17 -11.35 -23.92
N ARG A 86 14.99 -10.87 -23.50
CA ARG A 86 13.75 -10.94 -24.29
C ARG A 86 13.71 -9.90 -25.41
N SER A 87 14.29 -8.73 -25.20
CA SER A 87 14.37 -7.68 -26.23
C SER A 87 15.31 -8.07 -27.38
N VAL A 88 16.42 -8.74 -27.07
CA VAL A 88 17.36 -9.30 -28.07
C VAL A 88 16.65 -10.34 -28.96
N ARG A 89 15.79 -11.18 -28.39
CA ARG A 89 14.96 -12.15 -29.17
C ARG A 89 13.91 -11.49 -30.08
N ARG A 90 13.50 -10.24 -29.79
CA ARG A 90 12.61 -9.48 -30.68
C ARG A 90 13.38 -8.86 -31.85
N ILE A 91 14.62 -8.45 -31.64
CA ILE A 91 15.48 -7.88 -32.68
C ILE A 91 15.94 -8.96 -33.66
N SER A 92 16.23 -10.18 -33.20
CA SER A 92 16.65 -11.29 -34.06
C SER A 92 15.53 -11.90 -34.92
N LYS A 93 14.28 -11.45 -34.78
CA LYS A 93 13.14 -11.88 -35.59
C LYS A 93 12.79 -10.89 -36.71
N PHE A 94 13.57 -9.82 -36.85
CA PHE A 94 13.52 -8.90 -37.99
C PHE A 94 14.67 -9.18 -38.95
#